data_AF-A0A3A4WSY3-F1
#
_entry.id   AF-A0A3A4WSY3-F1
#
_cell.length_a   1.000
_cell.length_b   1.000
_cell.length_c   1.000
_cell.angle_alpha   90.00
_cell.angle_beta   90.00
_cell.angle_gamma   90.00
#
_symmetry.space_group_name_H-M   'P 1'
#
loop_
_entity.id
_entity.type
_entity.pdbx_description
1 polymer ?
#
loop_
_entity_poly.entity_id
_entity_poly.type
_entity_poly.pdbx_seq_one_letter_code
_entity_poly.pdbx_strand_id
1 'polypeptide(L)' 'MIVIGEKINGTRKEVGHAIRARDEKKIQALAKTQVDAGCDFLDVNVGMPPDREPGDMVWLVKT' A
#
# COMPACT_ATOMS: atom_id res chain seq x y z
N MET A 1 10.06 13.15 15.87
CA MET A 1 9.57 11.77 16.07
C MET A 1 9.25 11.25 14.68
N ILE A 2 9.68 10.04 14.32
CA ILE A 2 9.36 9.44 13.02
C ILE A 2 8.04 8.67 13.14
N VAL A 3 7.12 8.88 12.20
CA VAL A 3 5.80 8.24 12.09
C VAL A 3 5.73 7.43 10.80
N ILE A 4 5.37 6.14 10.91
CA ILE A 4 5.23 5.23 9.77
C ILE A 4 3.76 4.87 9.60
N GLY A 5 3.18 5.20 8.44
CA GLY A 5 1.80 4.89 8.10
C GLY A 5 1.63 3.42 7.70
N GLU A 6 0.83 2.67 8.47
CA GLU A 6 0.64 1.21 8.32
C GLU A 6 -0.51 0.79 7.37
N LYS A 7 -1.19 1.73 6.71
CA LYS A 7 -2.48 1.41 6.07
C LYS A 7 -2.35 0.74 4.71
N ILE A 8 -1.22 0.87 3.99
CA ILE A 8 -0.98 0.16 2.72
C ILE A 8 -0.55 -1.29 3.03
N ASN A 9 -1.53 -2.07 3.46
CA ASN A 9 -1.33 -3.45 3.90
C ASN A 9 -2.40 -4.37 3.29
N GLY A 10 -1.98 -5.26 2.40
CA GLY A 10 -2.86 -6.15 1.64
C GLY A 10 -3.59 -7.22 2.46
N THR A 11 -3.20 -7.44 3.72
CA THR A 11 -4.01 -8.25 4.66
C THR A 11 -5.35 -7.58 4.98
N ARG A 12 -5.46 -6.26 4.79
CA ARG A 12 -6.72 -5.53 4.86
C ARG A 12 -7.52 -5.79 3.58
N LYS A 13 -8.75 -6.29 3.71
CA LYS A 13 -9.60 -6.75 2.60
C LYS A 13 -9.71 -5.75 1.44
N GLU A 14 -9.92 -4.46 1.74
CA GLU A 14 -10.03 -3.42 0.71
C GLU A 14 -8.70 -3.16 -0.02
N VAL A 15 -7.59 -3.10 0.71
CA VAL A 15 -6.26 -2.86 0.13
C VAL A 15 -5.83 -4.07 -0.71
N GLY A 16 -6.03 -5.28 -0.20
CA GLY A 16 -5.77 -6.51 -0.96
C GLY A 16 -6.65 -6.64 -2.21
N HIS A 17 -7.86 -6.06 -2.22
CA HIS A 17 -8.65 -5.95 -3.44
C HIS A 17 -8.04 -4.94 -4.43
N ALA A 18 -7.68 -3.75 -3.95
CA ALA A 18 -7.05 -2.72 -4.78
C ALA A 18 -5.73 -3.20 -5.42
N ILE A 19 -4.89 -3.92 -4.68
CA ILE A 19 -3.65 -4.52 -5.19
C ILE A 19 -3.95 -5.52 -6.33
N ARG A 20 -4.90 -6.45 -6.11
CA ARG A 20 -5.29 -7.44 -7.13
C ARG A 20 -5.89 -6.80 -8.38
N ALA A 21 -6.69 -5.75 -8.19
CA ALA A 21 -7.37 -5.05 -9.27
C ALA A 21 -6.49 -3.99 -9.96
N ARG A 22 -5.25 -3.78 -9.51
CA ARG A 22 -4.37 -2.67 -9.95
C ARG A 22 -5.06 -1.31 -9.85
N ASP A 23 -5.80 -1.08 -8.77
CA ASP A 23 -6.49 0.19 -8.53
C ASP A 23 -5.53 1.24 -7.96
N GLU A 24 -4.81 1.89 -8.87
CA GLU A 24 -3.83 2.94 -8.53
C GLU A 24 -4.46 4.11 -7.76
N LYS A 25 -5.69 4.49 -8.13
CA LYS A 25 -6.37 5.63 -7.50
C LYS A 25 -6.65 5.37 -6.04
N LYS A 26 -7.08 4.16 -5.67
CA LYS A 26 -7.32 3.78 -4.28
C LYS A 26 -6.02 3.75 -3.47
N ILE A 27 -4.93 3.23 -4.04
CA ILE A 27 -3.61 3.18 -3.37
C ILE A 27 -3.04 4.59 -3.17
N GLN A 28 -3.03 5.42 -4.22
CA GLN A 28 -2.56 6.80 -4.18
C GLN A 28 -3.37 7.65 -3.21
N ALA A 29 -4.69 7.52 -3.20
CA ALA A 29 -5.54 8.23 -2.25
C ALA A 29 -5.20 7.85 -0.80
N LEU A 30 -4.98 6.56 -0.52
CA LEU A 30 -4.60 6.08 0.81
C LEU A 30 -3.19 6.54 1.23
N ALA A 31 -2.23 6.51 0.30
CA ALA A 31 -0.90 7.05 0.51
C ALA A 31 -0.97 8.54 0.86
N LYS A 32 -1.70 9.32 0.04
CA LYS A 32 -1.89 10.75 0.24
C LYS A 32 -2.55 11.06 1.58
N THR A 33 -3.60 10.33 1.98
CA THR A 33 -4.23 10.53 3.30
C THR A 33 -3.24 10.33 4.45
N GLN A 34 -2.33 9.36 4.36
CA GLN A 34 -1.33 9.13 5.41
C GLN A 34 -0.25 10.21 5.44
N VAL A 35 0.19 10.68 4.26
CA VAL A 35 1.14 11.81 4.16
C VAL A 35 0.51 13.10 4.67
N ASP A 36 -0.73 13.40 4.27
CA ASP A 36 -1.47 14.59 4.73
C ASP A 36 -1.75 14.55 6.25
N ALA A 37 -1.77 13.35 6.85
CA ALA A 37 -1.86 13.16 8.30
C ALA A 37 -0.51 13.27 9.05
N GLY A 38 0.60 13.51 8.35
CA GLY A 38 1.92 13.73 8.92
C GLY A 38 2.80 12.49 9.07
N CYS A 39 2.55 11.42 8.30
CA CYS A 39 3.48 10.28 8.26
C CYS A 39 4.77 10.64 7.51
N ASP A 40 5.93 10.29 8.08
CA ASP A 40 7.24 10.47 7.46
C ASP A 40 7.54 9.36 6.44
N PHE A 41 7.05 8.15 6.71
CA PHE A 41 7.17 6.98 5.83
C PHE A 41 5.84 6.25 5.71
N LEU A 42 5.71 5.48 4.63
CA LEU A 42 4.60 4.56 4.42
C LEU A 42 5.13 3.13 4.46
N ASP A 43 4.58 2.32 5.35
CA ASP A 43 4.78 0.87 5.32
C ASP A 43 4.02 0.28 4.12
N VAL A 44 4.65 -0.67 3.45
CA VAL A 44 4.09 -1.34 2.27
C VAL A 44 4.15 -2.83 2.49
N ASN A 45 2.98 -3.44 2.67
CA ASN A 45 2.84 -4.88 2.83
C ASN A 45 1.89 -5.43 1.75
N VAL A 46 2.40 -6.32 0.90
CA VAL A 46 1.61 -6.89 -0.19
C VAL A 46 0.49 -7.79 0.32
N GLY A 47 0.71 -8.58 1.38
CA GLY A 47 -0.31 -9.44 1.99
C GLY A 47 -0.87 -10.55 1.08
N MET A 48 -0.13 -10.95 0.04
CA MET A 48 -0.54 -11.94 -0.97
C MET A 48 0.45 -13.13 -1.03
N PRO A 49 0.11 -14.23 -1.72
CA PRO A 49 0.99 -15.40 -1.80
C PRO A 49 2.35 -15.09 -2.48
N PRO A 50 3.41 -15.88 -2.19
CA PRO A 50 4.80 -15.55 -2.55
C PRO A 50 5.08 -15.43 -4.06
N ASP A 51 4.26 -16.05 -4.90
CA ASP A 51 4.43 -16.09 -6.36
C ASP A 51 4.14 -14.74 -7.03
N ARG A 52 3.21 -13.95 -6.49
CA ARG A 52 2.86 -12.62 -6.99
C ARG A 52 3.56 -11.49 -6.26
N GLU A 53 4.03 -11.75 -5.05
CA GLU A 53 4.55 -10.75 -4.13
C GLU A 53 5.64 -9.84 -4.71
N PRO A 54 6.66 -10.33 -5.45
CA PRO A 54 7.68 -9.45 -6.01
C PRO A 54 7.12 -8.43 -7.00
N GLY A 55 6.22 -8.85 -7.89
CA GLY A 55 5.61 -7.97 -8.88
C GLY A 55 4.64 -6.97 -8.25
N ASP A 56 3.87 -7.41 -7.26
CA ASP A 56 2.95 -6.54 -6.54
C ASP A 56 3.68 -5.52 -5.66
N MET A 57 4.82 -5.89 -5.06
CA MET A 57 5.68 -4.95 -4.33
C MET A 57 6.26 -3.86 -5.25
N VAL A 58 6.81 -4.25 -6.41
CA VAL A 58 7.34 -3.28 -7.39
C VAL A 58 6.25 -2.32 -7.87
N TRP A 59 5.03 -2.82 -8.09
CA TRP A 59 3.91 -1.98 -8.49
C TRP A 59 3.50 -1.02 -7.36
N LEU A 60 3.35 -1.51 -6.13
CA LEU A 60 2.97 -0.68 -4.98
C LEU A 60 3.95 0.47 -4.72
N VAL A 61 5.26 0.23 -4.84
CA VAL A 61 6.29 1.27 -4.62
C VAL A 61 6.29 2.34 -5.72
N LYS A 62 5.86 2.01 -6.94
CA LYS A 62 5.85 2.91 -8.10
C LYS A 62 4.53 3.66 -8.31
N THR A 63 3.47 3.23 -7.63
CA THR A 63 2.09 3.75 -7.75
C THR A 63 1.88 4.95 -6.85
#